data_AF-A0A2E9NJL8-F1
#
_entry.id   AF-A0A2E9NJL8-F1
#
_cell.length_a   1.000
_cell.length_b   1.000
_cell.length_c   1.000
_cell.angle_alpha   90.00
_cell.angle_beta   90.00
_cell.angle_gamma   90.00
#
_symmetry.space_group_name_H-M   'P 1'
#
loop_
_entity.id
_entity.type
_entity.pdbx_description
1 polymer ?
#
loop_
_entity_poly.entity_id
_entity_poly.type
_entity_poly.pdbx_seq_one_letter_code
_entity_poly.pdbx_strand_id
1 'polypeptide(L)'
;MNATLSKLLRVTLPALGLSRLAAEGLARLTWDGRQGTLGLVLAHPTRVEVLAPNYDGFFAGQPLSINNLGFRDDEDYQLAKHDKTFRILVLGDSVTFGHGVRFEDTWPYLLRQRL
;
A
#
# COMPACT_ATOMS: atom_id res chain seq x y z
N MET A 1 -13.56 46.25 17.29
CA MET A 1 -13.04 45.27 16.31
C MET A 1 -13.37 45.79 14.91
N ASN A 2 -12.38 46.00 14.03
CA ASN A 2 -12.58 46.53 12.67
C ASN A 2 -13.47 45.58 11.84
N ALA A 3 -14.33 46.12 10.98
CA ALA A 3 -15.26 45.37 10.11
C ALA A 3 -14.59 44.23 9.32
N THR A 4 -13.35 44.40 8.88
CA THR A 4 -12.52 43.39 8.21
C THR A 4 -12.23 42.20 9.14
N LEU A 5 -11.84 42.45 10.39
CA LEU A 5 -11.57 41.39 11.37
C LEU A 5 -12.86 40.65 11.77
N SER A 6 -14.00 41.34 11.82
CA SER A 6 -15.28 40.68 12.07
C SER A 6 -15.75 39.80 10.91
N LYS A 7 -15.53 40.20 9.65
CA LYS A 7 -15.83 39.37 8.48
C LYS A 7 -14.92 38.13 8.42
N LEU A 8 -13.64 38.30 8.71
CA LEU A 8 -12.67 37.20 8.78
C LEU A 8 -13.14 36.11 9.77
N LEU A 9 -13.47 36.52 11.01
CA LEU A 9 -13.82 35.59 12.08
C LEU A 9 -15.20 34.94 11.91
N ARG A 10 -16.19 35.68 11.42
CA ARG A 10 -17.59 35.20 11.37
C ARG A 10 -17.98 34.56 10.05
N VAL A 11 -17.24 34.83 8.98
CA VAL A 11 -17.59 34.37 7.63
C VAL A 11 -16.47 33.55 7.02
N THR A 12 -15.27 34.11 6.91
CA THR A 12 -14.17 33.45 6.18
C THR A 12 -13.69 32.18 6.88
N LEU A 13 -13.38 32.25 8.19
CA LEU A 13 -12.91 31.06 8.92
C LEU A 13 -13.95 29.94 8.99
N PRO A 14 -15.23 30.19 9.31
CA PRO A 14 -16.26 29.15 9.28
C PRO A 14 -16.46 28.57 7.87
N ALA A 15 -16.45 29.40 6.83
CA ALA A 15 -16.57 28.91 5.45
C ALA A 15 -15.40 27.99 5.07
N LEU A 16 -14.16 28.34 5.42
CA LEU A 16 -13.00 27.47 5.22
C LEU A 16 -13.12 26.15 5.99
N GLY A 17 -13.60 26.22 7.23
CA GLY A 17 -13.86 25.02 8.05
C GLY A 17 -14.90 24.09 7.41
N LEU A 18 -16.05 24.65 6.99
CA LEU A 18 -17.10 23.91 6.29
C LEU A 18 -16.61 23.31 4.97
N SER A 19 -15.87 24.08 4.17
CA SER A 19 -15.30 23.59 2.91
C SER A 19 -14.35 22.42 3.13
N ARG A 20 -13.50 22.47 4.17
CA ARG A 20 -12.62 21.35 4.52
C ARG A 20 -13.41 20.11 4.93
N LEU A 21 -14.42 20.27 5.78
CA LEU A 21 -15.27 19.15 6.22
C LEU A 21 -16.04 18.53 5.05
N ALA A 22 -16.55 19.35 4.13
CA ALA A 22 -17.21 18.88 2.93
C ALA A 22 -16.24 18.11 2.01
N ALA A 23 -15.03 18.64 1.80
CA ALA A 23 -14.00 17.98 1.01
C ALA A 23 -13.58 16.63 1.62
N GLU A 24 -13.34 16.58 2.94
CA GLU A 24 -13.02 15.37 3.68
C GLU A 24 -14.17 14.35 3.62
N GLY A 25 -15.41 14.81 3.79
CA GLY A 25 -16.60 13.97 3.73
C GLY A 25 -16.79 13.36 2.34
N LEU A 26 -16.65 14.17 1.29
CA LEU A 26 -16.72 13.68 -0.09
C LEU A 26 -15.61 12.66 -0.36
N ALA A 27 -14.36 12.96 0.02
CA ALA A 27 -13.24 12.05 -0.14
C ALA A 27 -13.53 10.69 0.52
N ARG A 28 -14.03 10.68 1.76
CA ARG A 28 -14.39 9.43 2.48
C ARG A 28 -15.52 8.66 1.81
N LEU A 29 -16.49 9.35 1.20
CA LEU A 29 -17.62 8.72 0.52
C LEU A 29 -17.25 8.18 -0.86
N THR A 30 -16.29 8.80 -1.54
CA THR A 30 -15.87 8.41 -2.89
C THR A 30 -14.63 7.54 -2.91
N TRP A 31 -13.91 7.42 -1.79
CA TRP A 31 -12.68 6.63 -1.72
C TRP A 31 -12.97 5.15 -1.89
N ASP A 32 -12.38 4.55 -2.92
CA ASP A 32 -12.35 3.10 -3.08
C ASP A 32 -11.11 2.57 -2.33
N GLY A 33 -11.35 1.87 -1.22
CA GLY A 33 -10.30 1.25 -0.40
C GLY A 33 -9.38 0.31 -1.20
N ARG A 34 -9.81 -0.16 -2.37
CA ARG A 34 -9.02 -1.02 -3.26
C ARG A 34 -7.90 -0.27 -3.99
N GLN A 35 -7.93 1.06 -4.05
CA GLN A 35 -6.89 1.84 -4.71
C GLN A 35 -5.55 1.76 -3.97
N GLY A 36 -5.57 1.54 -2.66
CA GLY A 36 -4.37 1.34 -1.87
C GLY A 36 -4.67 1.37 -0.38
N THR A 37 -3.97 0.53 0.37
CA THR A 37 -3.94 0.61 1.84
C THR A 37 -2.63 1.26 2.27
N LEU A 38 -2.70 2.15 3.27
CA LEU A 38 -1.50 2.81 3.79
C LEU A 38 -0.58 1.79 4.47
N GLY A 39 0.72 2.07 4.46
CA GLY A 39 1.71 1.28 5.20
C GLY A 39 2.41 0.18 4.40
N LEU A 40 2.26 0.13 3.07
CA LEU A 40 2.98 -0.84 2.23
C LEU A 40 4.51 -0.63 2.25
N VAL A 41 4.97 0.62 2.28
CA VAL A 41 6.38 0.99 2.16
C VAL A 41 6.85 1.68 3.44
N LEU A 42 8.00 1.23 3.96
CA LEU A 42 8.67 1.78 5.12
C LEU A 42 10.03 2.37 4.71
N ALA A 43 10.39 3.52 5.29
CA ALA A 43 11.71 4.09 5.11
C ALA A 43 12.78 3.18 5.74
N HIS A 44 13.93 3.02 5.06
CA HIS A 44 15.04 2.19 5.53
C HIS A 44 16.38 2.92 5.39
N PRO A 45 17.23 2.96 6.44
CA PRO A 45 18.42 3.82 6.47
C PRO A 45 19.45 3.53 5.36
N THR A 46 19.52 2.29 4.87
CA THR A 46 20.48 1.88 3.82
C THR A 46 19.83 1.44 2.51
N ARG A 47 18.52 1.18 2.50
CA ARG A 47 17.79 0.66 1.32
C ARG A 47 16.86 1.69 0.72
N VAL A 48 16.82 2.90 1.31
CA VAL A 48 15.86 3.98 1.04
C VAL A 48 14.45 3.56 1.46
N GLU A 49 13.93 2.48 0.89
CA GLU A 49 12.61 1.93 1.13
C GLU A 49 12.63 0.40 1.22
N VAL A 50 11.70 -0.15 2.00
CA VAL A 50 11.43 -1.59 2.08
C VAL A 50 9.92 -1.82 2.15
N LEU A 51 9.48 -3.01 1.73
CA LEU A 51 8.10 -3.43 1.94
C LEU A 51 7.88 -3.73 3.43
N ALA A 52 6.73 -3.32 3.97
CA ALA A 52 6.34 -3.60 5.34
C ALA A 52 6.08 -5.11 5.50
N PRO A 53 6.81 -5.83 6.37
CA PRO A 53 6.54 -7.24 6.64
C PRO A 53 5.16 -7.43 7.25
N ASN A 54 4.50 -8.53 6.90
CA ASN A 54 3.13 -8.86 7.32
C ASN A 54 2.08 -7.82 6.90
N TYR A 55 2.36 -7.06 5.85
CA TYR A 55 1.36 -6.15 5.28
C TYR A 55 0.27 -6.96 4.58
N ASP A 56 -0.99 -6.62 4.89
CA ASP A 56 -2.17 -7.12 4.19
C ASP A 56 -3.06 -5.92 3.85
N GLY A 57 -3.38 -5.77 2.57
CA GLY A 57 -4.17 -4.65 2.08
C GLY A 57 -4.27 -4.63 0.56
N PHE A 58 -4.42 -3.43 0.02
CA PHE A 58 -4.56 -3.22 -1.42
C PHE A 58 -3.40 -2.43 -2.00
N PHE A 59 -3.05 -2.72 -3.25
CA PHE A 59 -2.10 -1.95 -4.04
C PHE A 59 -2.49 -2.01 -5.52
N ALA A 60 -2.57 -0.85 -6.17
CA ALA A 60 -2.90 -0.75 -7.59
C ALA A 60 -4.20 -1.50 -7.98
N GLY A 61 -5.22 -1.43 -7.13
CA GLY A 61 -6.50 -2.08 -7.39
C GLY A 61 -6.56 -3.58 -7.06
N GLN A 62 -5.46 -4.18 -6.61
CA GLN A 62 -5.38 -5.62 -6.31
C GLN A 62 -5.09 -5.88 -4.84
N PRO A 63 -5.60 -6.99 -4.28
CA PRO A 63 -5.17 -7.46 -2.97
C PRO A 63 -3.68 -7.78 -3.01
N LEU A 64 -2.98 -7.42 -1.93
CA LEU A 64 -1.54 -7.56 -1.80
C LEU A 64 -1.20 -7.99 -0.37
N SER A 65 -0.52 -9.14 -0.28
CA SER A 65 0.10 -9.64 0.95
C SER A 65 1.62 -9.55 0.83
N ILE A 66 2.28 -9.08 1.89
CA ILE A 66 3.72 -9.13 2.08
C ILE A 66 4.01 -10.02 3.28
N ASN A 67 4.79 -11.08 3.07
CA ASN A 67 5.10 -12.05 4.12
C ASN A 67 6.05 -11.49 5.20
N ASN A 68 6.34 -12.31 6.20
CA ASN A 68 7.20 -11.96 7.33
C ASN A 68 8.66 -11.61 6.94
N LEU A 69 9.10 -11.97 5.73
CA LEU A 69 10.42 -11.66 5.20
C LEU A 69 10.44 -10.39 4.32
N GLY A 70 9.29 -9.75 4.09
CA GLY A 70 9.20 -8.56 3.25
C GLY A 70 9.10 -8.86 1.75
N PHE A 71 8.63 -10.05 1.37
CA PHE A 71 8.37 -10.43 -0.03
C PHE A 71 6.88 -10.50 -0.31
N ARG A 72 6.47 -10.19 -1.55
CA ARG A 72 5.11 -10.46 -2.01
C ARG A 72 4.91 -11.96 -2.13
N ASP A 73 4.18 -12.54 -1.19
CA ASP A 73 3.83 -13.95 -1.15
C ASP A 73 2.62 -14.17 -0.24
N ASP A 74 1.93 -15.29 -0.44
CA ASP A 74 0.86 -15.78 0.45
C ASP A 74 1.39 -16.73 1.54
N GLU A 75 2.68 -17.09 1.48
CA GLU A 75 3.35 -17.97 2.43
C GLU A 75 4.48 -17.27 3.20
N ASP A 76 4.57 -17.61 4.49
CA ASP A 76 5.72 -17.31 5.34
C ASP A 76 6.75 -18.44 5.24
N TYR A 77 8.03 -18.05 5.17
CA TYR A 77 9.12 -19.02 5.06
C TYR A 77 10.04 -18.98 6.28
N GLN A 78 10.43 -20.17 6.74
CA GLN A 78 11.52 -20.28 7.70
C GLN A 78 12.86 -20.01 7.01
N LEU A 79 13.74 -19.21 7.64
CA LEU A 79 15.09 -18.97 7.11
C LEU A 79 15.87 -20.28 6.95
N ALA A 80 15.75 -21.19 7.92
CA ALA A 80 16.31 -22.53 7.83
C ALA A 80 15.74 -23.28 6.61
N LYS A 81 16.62 -23.65 5.70
CA LYS A 81 16.25 -24.41 4.50
C LYS A 81 16.21 -25.89 4.85
N HIS A 82 15.03 -26.51 4.71
CA HIS A 82 14.86 -27.93 4.99
C HIS A 82 15.43 -28.80 3.87
N ASP A 83 15.70 -30.06 4.19
CA ASP A 83 16.16 -31.04 3.22
C ASP A 83 15.14 -31.19 2.09
N LYS A 84 15.65 -31.39 0.86
CA LYS A 84 14.84 -31.54 -0.36
C LYS A 84 13.96 -30.32 -0.69
N THR A 85 14.21 -29.15 -0.11
CA THR A 85 13.54 -27.90 -0.50
C THR A 85 14.27 -27.24 -1.68
N PHE A 86 13.55 -26.88 -2.74
CA PHE A 86 14.01 -25.96 -3.78
C PHE A 86 13.39 -24.58 -3.53
N ARG A 87 14.19 -23.50 -3.51
CA ARG A 87 13.73 -22.13 -3.27
C ARG A 87 14.08 -21.28 -4.47
N ILE A 88 13.13 -20.48 -4.92
CA ILE A 88 13.30 -19.52 -6.01
C ILE A 88 13.12 -18.14 -5.40
N LEU A 89 14.16 -17.31 -5.50
CA LEU A 89 14.05 -15.88 -5.21
C LEU A 89 14.05 -15.14 -6.53
N VAL A 90 13.04 -14.30 -6.74
CA VAL A 90 12.92 -13.50 -7.95
C VAL A 90 13.15 -12.03 -7.61
N LEU A 91 14.10 -11.41 -8.29
CA LEU A 91 14.42 -9.98 -8.15
C LEU A 91 14.08 -9.28 -9.47
N GLY A 92 13.41 -8.13 -9.37
CA GLY A 92 13.08 -7.29 -10.52
C GLY A 92 12.33 -6.05 -10.11
N ASP A 93 11.69 -5.41 -11.09
CA ASP A 93 10.92 -4.18 -10.90
C ASP A 93 9.41 -4.45 -10.75
N SER A 94 8.59 -3.46 -11.10
CA SER A 94 7.12 -3.51 -11.16
C SER A 94 6.54 -4.72 -11.90
N VAL A 95 7.24 -5.25 -12.92
CA VAL A 95 6.79 -6.41 -13.70
C VAL A 95 6.92 -7.69 -12.89
N THR A 96 8.08 -7.89 -12.24
CA THR A 96 8.28 -9.01 -11.32
C THR A 96 7.37 -8.89 -10.10
N PHE A 97 7.18 -7.67 -9.59
CA PHE A 97 6.29 -7.43 -8.47
C PHE A 97 4.82 -7.72 -8.81
N GLY A 98 4.42 -7.60 -10.09
CA GLY A 98 3.02 -7.79 -10.52
C GLY A 98 2.14 -6.58 -10.24
N HIS A 99 2.62 -5.37 -10.56
CA HIS A 99 1.86 -4.13 -10.36
C HIS A 99 0.49 -4.20 -11.07
N GLY A 100 -0.60 -4.12 -10.31
CA GLY A 100 -1.97 -4.17 -10.86
C GLY A 100 -2.42 -5.58 -11.28
N VAL A 101 -1.63 -6.61 -10.99
CA VAL A 101 -1.90 -8.02 -11.29
C VAL A 101 -2.21 -8.77 -10.00
N ARG A 102 -3.18 -9.69 -10.04
CA ARG A 102 -3.47 -10.60 -8.91
C ARG A 102 -2.26 -11.49 -8.63
N PHE A 103 -2.07 -11.92 -7.38
CA PHE A 103 -0.87 -12.68 -7.00
C PHE A 103 -0.73 -13.98 -7.82
N GLU A 104 -1.83 -14.71 -7.95
CA GLU A 104 -1.93 -15.97 -8.72
C GLU A 104 -1.62 -15.80 -10.23
N ASP A 105 -1.77 -14.58 -10.76
CA ASP A 105 -1.55 -14.28 -12.18
C ASP A 105 -0.13 -13.73 -12.44
N THR A 106 0.68 -13.55 -11.38
CA THR A 106 2.06 -13.08 -11.54
C THR A 106 2.96 -14.16 -12.14
N TRP A 107 3.91 -13.76 -12.98
CA TRP A 107 4.81 -14.74 -13.59
C TRP A 107 5.66 -15.53 -12.56
N PRO A 108 6.11 -14.97 -11.41
CA PRO A 108 6.80 -15.76 -10.39
C PRO A 108 5.91 -16.84 -9.77
N TYR A 109 4.62 -16.53 -9.54
CA TYR A 109 3.65 -17.53 -9.09
C TYR A 109 3.48 -18.64 -10.15
N LEU A 110 3.26 -18.26 -11.41
CA LEU A 110 3.11 -19.23 -12.50
C LEU A 110 4.39 -20.06 -12.74
N LEU A 111 5.58 -19.49 -12.49
CA LEU A 111 6.85 -20.22 -12.53
C LEU A 111 6.90 -21.26 -11.41
N ARG A 112 6.51 -20.90 -10.19
CA ARG A 112 6.43 -21.82 -9.05
C ARG A 112 5.55 -23.04 -9.37
N GLN A 113 4.43 -22.84 -10.05
CA GLN A 113 3.51 -23.93 -10.43
C GLN A 113 4.06 -24.87 -11.53
N ARG A 114 5.13 -24.48 -12.22
CA ARG A 114 5.73 -25.26 -13.33
C ARG A 114 6.98 -26.03 -12.92
N LEU A 115 7.50 -25.81 -11.72
CA LEU A 115 8.73 -26.41 -11.19
C LEU A 115 8.40 -27.38 -10.05
#